data_AF-A0A6N7H6G0-F1
#
_entry.id   AF-A0A6N7H6G0-F1
#
_cell.length_a   1.000
_cell.length_b   1.000
_cell.length_c   1.000
_cell.angle_alpha   90.00
_cell.angle_beta   90.00
_cell.angle_gamma   90.00
#
_symmetry.space_group_name_H-M   'P 1'
#
loop_
_entity.id
_entity.type
_entity.pdbx_description
1 polymer ?
#
loop_
_entity_poly.entity_id
_entity_poly.type
_entity_poly.pdbx_seq_one_letter_code
_entity_poly.pdbx_strand_id
1 'polypeptide(L)' 'MFERFTTTTRLVVLEAVREAERERAPRVTDEHLLLAMAAGDGITAQVLADHGLTYAEARAKLAKAS' A
#
# COMPACT_ATOMS: atom_id res chain seq x y z
N MET A 1 -15.95 12.32 2.34
CA MET A 1 -14.75 12.03 3.19
C MET A 1 -13.44 12.15 2.44
N PHE A 2 -13.36 11.75 1.16
CA PHE A 2 -12.13 11.89 0.37
C PHE A 2 -11.97 13.27 -0.29
N GLU A 3 -12.81 14.28 -0.01
CA GLU A 3 -12.80 15.54 -0.78
C GLU A 3 -11.45 16.29 -0.68
N ARG A 4 -10.65 16.05 0.36
CA ARG A 4 -9.35 16.72 0.59
C ARG A 4 -8.12 16.00 0.01
N PHE A 5 -8.28 14.78 -0.50
CA PHE A 5 -7.15 14.03 -1.07
C PHE A 5 -6.91 14.41 -2.53
N THR A 6 -5.66 14.25 -2.98
CA THR A 6 -5.39 14.24 -4.42
C THR A 6 -6.01 12.99 -5.04
N THR A 7 -6.23 13.00 -6.35
CA THR A 7 -6.70 11.80 -7.07
C THR A 7 -5.80 10.60 -6.80
N THR A 8 -4.48 10.78 -6.85
CA THR A 8 -3.50 9.72 -6.56
C THR A 8 -3.64 9.17 -5.15
N THR A 9 -3.80 10.02 -4.14
CA THR A 9 -3.99 9.57 -2.76
C THR A 9 -5.29 8.79 -2.59
N ARG A 10 -6.38 9.18 -3.28
CA ARG A 10 -7.63 8.39 -3.27
C ARG A 10 -7.43 7.01 -3.86
N LEU A 11 -6.67 6.89 -4.96
CA LEU A 11 -6.37 5.59 -5.59
C LEU A 11 -5.56 4.69 -4.64
N VAL A 12 -4.57 5.24 -3.94
CA VAL A 12 -3.81 4.48 -2.92
C VAL A 12 -4.73 3.96 -1.82
N VAL A 13 -5.66 4.76 -1.31
CA VAL A 13 -6.60 4.27 -0.27
C VAL A 13 -7.51 3.16 -0.80
N LEU A 14 -7.99 3.29 -2.05
CA LEU A 14 -8.77 2.23 -2.68
C LEU A 14 -7.97 0.94 -2.88
N GLU A 15 -6.68 1.06 -3.23
CA GLU A 15 -5.81 -0.11 -3.36
C GLU A 15 -5.51 -0.75 -2.00
N ALA A 16 -5.41 0.04 -0.92
CA ALA A 16 -5.25 -0.51 0.43
C ALA A 16 -6.47 -1.34 0.86
N VAL A 17 -7.68 -0.92 0.48
CA VAL A 17 -8.89 -1.73 0.68
C VAL A 17 -8.80 -3.04 -0.10
N ARG A 18 -8.34 -3.00 -1.36
CA ARG A 18 -8.16 -4.21 -2.19
C ARG A 18 -7.13 -5.17 -1.60
N GLU A 19 -6.04 -4.66 -1.03
CA GLU A 19 -5.06 -5.51 -0.33
C GLU A 19 -5.70 -6.21 0.88
N ALA A 20 -6.47 -5.48 1.69
CA ALA A 20 -7.21 -6.07 2.81
C ALA A 20 -8.21 -7.15 2.36
N GLU A 21 -8.90 -6.93 1.25
CA GLU A 21 -9.79 -7.93 0.65
C GLU A 21 -9.04 -9.17 0.16
N ARG A 22 -7.87 -8.99 -0.48
CA ARG A 22 -7.01 -10.11 -0.94
C ARG A 22 -6.56 -10.99 0.22
N GLU A 23 -6.26 -10.37 1.37
CA GLU A 23 -5.86 -11.08 2.60
C GLU A 23 -7.05 -11.56 3.44
N ARG A 24 -8.28 -11.25 3.03
CA ARG A 24 -9.51 -11.48 3.81
C ARG A 24 -9.43 -10.90 5.21
N ALA A 25 -8.72 -9.78 5.36
CA ALA A 25 -8.56 -9.07 6.62
C ALA A 25 -9.89 -8.39 7.00
N PRO A 26 -10.27 -8.38 8.29
CA PRO A 26 -11.50 -7.76 8.76
C PRO A 26 -11.45 -6.23 8.74
N ARG A 27 -10.28 -5.64 8.53
CA ARG A 27 -10.04 -4.20 8.48
C ARG A 27 -8.80 -3.89 7.66
N VAL A 28 -8.76 -2.69 7.09
CA VAL A 28 -7.53 -2.09 6.53
C VAL A 28 -6.60 -1.72 7.68
N THR A 29 -5.31 -1.97 7.48
CA THR A 29 -4.22 -1.69 8.43
C THR A 29 -3.10 -0.94 7.71
N ASP A 30 -2.06 -0.55 8.45
CA ASP A 30 -0.89 0.10 7.90
C ASP A 30 -0.11 -0.79 6.92
N GLU A 31 -0.13 -2.11 7.09
CA GLU A 31 0.47 -3.05 6.11
C GLU A 31 -0.19 -2.94 4.72
N HIS A 32 -1.52 -2.92 4.69
CA HIS A 32 -2.29 -2.78 3.44
C HIS A 32 -2.04 -1.42 2.77
N LEU A 33 -1.95 -0.35 3.56
CA LEU A 33 -1.63 0.98 3.06
C LEU A 33 -0.20 1.04 2.51
N LEU A 34 0.76 0.42 3.18
CA LEU A 34 2.14 0.33 2.72
C LEU A 34 2.23 -0.41 1.37
N LEU A 35 1.56 -1.55 1.25
CA LEU A 35 1.50 -2.32 0.00
C LEU A 35 0.89 -1.49 -1.14
N ALA A 36 -0.21 -0.80 -0.88
CA ALA A 36 -0.85 0.09 -1.86
C ALA A 36 0.05 1.25 -2.30
N MET A 37 0.80 1.86 -1.36
CA MET A 37 1.77 2.92 -1.69
C MET A 37 2.93 2.39 -2.52
N ALA A 38 3.42 1.18 -2.23
CA ALA A 38 4.52 0.56 -2.96
C ALA A 38 4.13 0.01 -4.34
N ALA A 39 2.84 -0.28 -4.56
CA ALA A 39 2.29 -0.74 -5.83
C ALA A 39 1.92 0.39 -6.80
N GLY A 40 1.76 1.62 -6.29
CA GLY A 40 1.34 2.75 -7.10
C GLY A 40 2.45 3.34 -7.96
N ASP A 41 2.07 4.23 -8.87
CA ASP A 41 3.01 5.03 -9.66
C ASP A 41 3.13 6.44 -9.04
N GLY A 42 4.35 6.85 -8.69
CA GLY A 42 4.60 8.21 -8.21
C GLY A 42 5.75 8.33 -7.20
N ILE A 43 5.90 9.54 -6.65
CA ILE A 43 7.01 9.91 -5.76
C ILE A 43 7.10 8.97 -4.55
N THR A 44 5.97 8.58 -3.95
CA THR A 44 5.99 7.68 -2.79
C THR A 44 6.57 6.31 -3.15
N ALA A 45 6.12 5.70 -4.25
CA ALA A 45 6.65 4.41 -4.69
C ALA A 45 8.13 4.51 -5.07
N GLN A 46 8.54 5.61 -5.71
CA GLN A 46 9.95 5.85 -6.03
C GLN A 46 10.80 5.97 -4.76
N VAL A 47 10.38 6.76 -3.77
CA VAL A 47 11.12 6.92 -2.51
C VAL A 47 11.20 5.59 -1.76
N LEU A 48 10.12 4.80 -1.72
CA LEU A 48 10.16 3.47 -1.11
C LEU A 48 11.15 2.53 -1.84
N ALA A 49 11.13 2.54 -3.18
CA ALA A 49 12.05 1.77 -3.99
C ALA A 49 13.52 2.21 -3.83
N ASP A 50 13.78 3.52 -3.75
CA ASP A 50 15.11 4.09 -3.50
C ASP A 50 15.67 3.64 -2.14
N HIS A 51 14.79 3.33 -1.19
CA HIS A 51 15.13 2.74 0.11
C HIS A 51 15.06 1.20 0.15
N GLY A 52 14.97 0.53 -1.00
CA GLY A 52 14.95 -0.94 -1.08
C GLY A 52 13.65 -1.57 -0.56
N LEU A 53 12.53 -0.88 -0.76
CA LEU A 53 11.20 -1.37 -0.42
C LEU A 53 10.26 -1.26 -1.63
N THR A 54 10.41 -2.20 -2.55
CA THR A 54 9.43 -2.46 -3.61
C THR A 54 8.19 -3.19 -3.06
N TYR A 55 7.11 -3.23 -3.82
CA TYR A 55 5.92 -4.02 -3.48
C TYR A 55 6.25 -5.49 -3.14
N ALA A 56 7.08 -6.12 -3.97
CA ALA A 56 7.48 -7.51 -3.76
C ALA A 56 8.27 -7.70 -2.46
N GLU A 57 9.18 -6.78 -2.14
CA GLU A 57 9.95 -6.81 -0.89
C GLU A 57 9.07 -6.54 0.33
N ALA A 58 8.15 -5.58 0.25
CA ALA A 58 7.18 -5.31 1.31
C ALA A 58 6.34 -6.56 1.61
N ARG A 59 5.77 -7.18 0.59
CA ARG A 59 4.95 -8.40 0.72
C ARG A 59 5.74 -9.57 1.31
N ALA A 60 6.99 -9.74 0.87
CA ALA A 60 7.87 -10.78 1.39
C ALA A 60 8.28 -10.54 2.86
N LYS A 61 8.46 -9.28 3.28
CA LYS A 61 8.77 -8.94 4.68
C LYS A 61 7.56 -9.15 5.59
N LEU A 62 6.38 -8.74 5.15
CA LEU A 62 5.13 -8.89 5.91
C LEU A 62 4.73 -10.36 6.11
N ALA A 63 4.87 -11.19 5.07
CA ALA A 63 4.61 -12.62 5.17
C ALA A 63 5.52 -13.36 6.17
N LYS A 64 6.68 -12.80 6.53
CA LYS A 64 7.61 -13.37 7.53
C LYS A 64 7.31 -12.90 8.96
N ALA A 65 6.53 -11.84 9.11
CA ALA A 65 6.22 -11.22 10.40
C ALA A 65 4.91 -11.74 11.03
N SER A 66 4.16 -12.57 10.29
CA SER A 66 2.94 -13.26 10.74
C SER A 66 3.23 -14.70 11.15
#